data_AF-A0A4S8IKY8-F1
#
_entry.id   AF-A0A4S8IKY8-F1
#
_cell.length_a   1.000
_cell.length_b   1.000
_cell.length_c   1.000
_cell.angle_alpha   90.00
_cell.angle_beta   90.00
_cell.angle_gamma   90.00
#
_symmetry.space_group_name_H-M   'P 1'
#
loop_
_entity.id
_entity.type
_entity.pdbx_description
1 polymer ?
#
loop_
_entity_poly.entity_id
_entity_poly.type
_entity_poly.pdbx_seq_one_letter_code
_entity_poly.pdbx_strand_id
1 'polypeptide(L)'
;MSQTNWEADKMLDVYIYDYLMKRDLQATAKSFQAEAKVSSDPVAIDAPGGFLFEWWSVFWDIFIARTNEKHSDAAASYIEVIFSTSRPMEAIRTRATSAKGSHQHLGGYQQEQ
;
A
#
# COMPACT_ATOMS: atom_id res chain seq x y z
N MET A 1 15.23 3.45 -22.11
CA MET A 1 14.67 3.80 -20.79
C MET A 1 15.30 2.91 -19.72
N SER A 2 16.57 3.13 -19.39
CA SER A 2 17.32 2.39 -18.37
C SER A 2 17.56 3.21 -17.10
N GLN A 3 16.96 4.40 -17.00
CA GLN A 3 17.21 5.34 -15.91
C GLN A 3 16.54 4.94 -14.58
N THR A 4 15.42 4.23 -14.62
CA THR A 4 14.69 3.86 -13.39
C THR A 4 15.33 2.72 -12.60
N ASN A 5 16.08 1.82 -13.26
CA ASN A 5 16.69 0.69 -12.56
C ASN A 5 17.96 1.08 -11.80
N TRP A 6 18.75 2.05 -12.32
CA TRP A 6 19.95 2.50 -11.62
C TRP A 6 19.61 3.29 -10.35
N GLU A 7 18.48 4.00 -10.32
CA GLU A 7 18.01 4.71 -9.14
C GLU A 7 17.57 3.74 -8.04
N ALA A 8 16.88 2.65 -8.40
CA ALA A 8 16.37 1.68 -7.43
C ALA A 8 17.49 0.94 -6.68
N ASP A 9 18.49 0.43 -7.42
CA ASP A 9 19.63 -0.27 -6.82
C ASP A 9 20.41 0.65 -5.86
N LYS A 10 20.64 1.90 -6.28
CA LYS A 10 21.35 2.89 -5.46
C LYS A 10 20.56 3.35 -4.24
N MET A 11 19.24 3.48 -4.37
CA MET A 11 18.37 3.79 -3.24
C MET A 11 18.35 2.64 -2.22
N LEU A 12 18.30 1.39 -2.69
CA LEU A 12 18.35 0.23 -1.80
C LEU A 12 19.65 0.19 -0.99
N ASP A 13 20.79 0.42 -1.64
CA ASP A 13 22.10 0.50 -0.97
C ASP A 13 22.10 1.55 0.16
N VAL A 14 21.54 2.74 -0.09
CA VAL A 14 21.42 3.81 0.92
C VAL A 14 20.56 3.36 2.10
N TYR A 15 19.44 2.68 1.85
CA TYR A 15 18.56 2.17 2.90
C TYR A 15 19.17 1.00 3.69
N ILE A 16 20.00 0.15 3.07
CA ILE A 16 20.75 -0.89 3.77
C ILE A 16 21.78 -0.26 4.70
N TYR A 17 22.51 0.75 4.23
CA TYR A 17 23.46 1.48 5.08
C TYR A 17 22.78 2.13 6.28
N ASP A 18 21.66 2.84 6.07
CA ASP A 18 20.85 3.44 7.15
C ASP A 18 20.40 2.39 8.17
N TYR A 19 19.92 1.24 7.70
CA TYR A 19 19.53 0.13 8.57
C TYR A 19 20.70 -0.37 9.43
N LEU A 20 21.88 -0.57 8.86
CA LEU A 20 23.06 -1.02 9.60
C LEU A 20 23.47 0.02 10.67
N MET A 21 23.44 1.31 10.33
CA MET A 21 23.75 2.40 11.26
C MET A 21 22.74 2.47 12.42
N LYS A 22 21.43 2.36 12.13
CA LYS A 22 20.36 2.39 13.14
C LYS A 22 20.37 1.17 14.07
N ARG A 23 20.97 0.05 13.63
CA ARG A 23 21.18 -1.17 14.45
C ARG A 23 22.53 -1.18 15.17
N ASP A 24 23.27 -0.08 15.13
CA ASP A 24 24.60 0.10 15.70
C ASP A 24 25.67 -0.87 15.15
N LEU A 25 25.48 -1.34 13.91
CA LEU A 25 26.41 -2.22 13.20
C LEU A 25 27.48 -1.39 12.45
N GLN A 26 28.15 -0.50 13.18
CA GLN A 26 29.01 0.56 12.62
C GLN A 26 30.14 0.04 11.72
N ALA A 27 30.82 -1.02 12.14
CA ALA A 27 31.93 -1.60 11.38
C ALA A 27 31.43 -2.19 10.04
N THR A 28 30.32 -2.93 10.09
CA THR A 28 29.67 -3.50 8.91
C THR A 28 29.16 -2.41 7.97
N ALA A 29 28.52 -1.36 8.51
CA ALA A 29 28.02 -0.23 7.74
C ALA A 29 29.15 0.44 6.95
N LYS A 30 30.31 0.68 7.59
CA LYS A 30 31.47 1.30 6.94
C LYS A 30 32.10 0.43 5.86
N SER A 31 32.25 -0.87 6.10
CA SER A 31 32.74 -1.80 5.07
C SER A 31 31.78 -1.85 3.88
N PHE A 32 30.48 -1.97 4.14
CA PHE A 32 29.46 -1.98 3.10
C PHE A 32 29.46 -0.69 2.27
N GLN A 33 29.54 0.47 2.92
CA GLN A 33 29.63 1.76 2.24
C GLN A 33 30.81 1.82 1.26
N ALA A 34 31.98 1.33 1.68
CA ALA A 34 33.19 1.34 0.86
C ALA A 34 33.10 0.37 -0.33
N GLU A 35 32.57 -0.84 -0.11
CA GLU A 35 32.45 -1.87 -1.14
C GLU A 35 31.37 -1.56 -2.18
N ALA A 36 30.16 -1.20 -1.73
CA ALA A 36 29.03 -0.90 -2.61
C ALA A 36 29.07 0.53 -3.18
N LYS A 37 30.01 1.37 -2.73
CA LYS A 37 30.11 2.79 -3.10
C LYS A 37 28.78 3.50 -2.86
N VAL A 38 28.26 3.32 -1.65
CA VAL A 38 26.98 3.90 -1.23
C VAL A 38 27.14 5.41 -1.13
N SER A 39 26.19 6.16 -1.70
CA SER A 39 26.22 7.62 -1.61
C SER A 39 26.08 8.06 -0.15
N SER A 40 26.75 9.15 0.21
CA SER A 40 26.54 9.84 1.49
C SER A 40 25.37 10.82 1.45
N ASP A 41 24.61 10.84 0.35
CA ASP A 41 23.44 11.68 0.23
C ASP A 41 22.41 11.33 1.32
N PRO A 42 21.69 12.34 1.85
CA PRO A 42 20.63 12.09 2.81
C PRO A 42 19.59 11.14 2.24
N VAL A 43 19.15 10.19 3.08
CA VAL A 43 18.06 9.29 2.74
C VAL A 43 16.81 10.12 2.43
N ALA A 44 16.17 9.87 1.28
CA ALA A 44 14.99 10.65 0.87
C ALA A 44 13.81 10.51 1.85
N ILE A 45 13.74 9.37 2.55
CA ILE A 45 12.76 9.09 3.60
C ILE A 45 13.53 8.66 4.85
N ASP A 46 13.61 9.56 5.84
CA ASP A 46 14.18 9.25 7.14
C ASP A 46 13.07 8.83 8.11
N ALA A 47 12.97 7.52 8.35
CA ALA A 47 12.04 6.95 9.33
C ALA A 47 12.79 6.61 10.64
N PRO A 48 12.21 6.83 11.83
CA PRO A 48 12.89 6.60 13.10
C PRO A 48 13.48 5.19 13.27
N GLY A 49 12.78 4.15 12.77
CA GLY A 49 13.25 2.76 12.83
C GLY A 49 14.10 2.31 11.62
N GLY A 50 14.27 3.18 10.63
CA GLY A 50 14.89 2.89 9.34
C GLY A 50 13.86 2.45 8.31
N PHE A 51 13.84 3.12 7.16
CA PHE A 51 12.83 2.90 6.12
C PHE A 51 12.80 1.44 5.64
N LEU A 52 13.97 0.82 5.45
CA LEU A 52 14.07 -0.57 5.00
C LEU A 52 13.36 -1.54 5.96
N PHE A 53 13.54 -1.34 7.27
CA PHE A 53 12.96 -2.22 8.28
C PHE A 53 11.44 -2.04 8.32
N GLU A 54 10.96 -0.80 8.43
CA GLU A 54 9.53 -0.51 8.50
C GLU A 54 8.79 -0.98 7.24
N TRP A 55 9.38 -0.73 6.05
CA TRP A 55 8.80 -1.19 4.79
C TRP A 55 8.83 -2.71 4.65
N TRP A 56 9.94 -3.36 5.04
CA TRP A 56 10.06 -4.82 4.99
C TRP A 56 9.06 -5.51 5.92
N SER A 57 8.81 -4.97 7.11
CA SER A 57 7.78 -5.48 8.02
C SER A 57 6.39 -5.45 7.38
N VAL A 58 6.00 -4.32 6.76
CA VAL A 58 4.72 -4.20 6.06
C VAL A 58 4.64 -5.16 4.87
N PHE A 59 5.71 -5.25 4.06
CA PHE A 59 5.78 -6.19 2.94
C PHE A 59 5.59 -7.63 3.42
N TRP A 60 6.27 -8.02 4.50
CA TRP A 60 6.22 -9.37 5.04
C TRP A 60 4.83 -9.74 5.57
N ASP A 61 4.17 -8.82 6.26
CA ASP A 61 2.79 -9.01 6.75
C ASP A 61 1.81 -9.23 5.59
N ILE A 62 1.92 -8.44 4.52
CA ILE A 62 1.10 -8.61 3.31
C ILE A 62 1.42 -9.94 2.61
N PHE A 63 2.69 -10.30 2.50
CA PHE A 63 3.12 -11.52 1.82
C PHE A 63 2.58 -12.77 2.52
N ILE A 64 2.74 -12.85 3.85
CA ILE A 64 2.23 -13.98 4.64
C ILE A 64 0.71 -14.05 4.57
N ALA A 65 0.01 -12.91 4.71
CA ALA A 65 -1.45 -12.93 4.67
C ALA A 65 -2.04 -13.33 3.30
N ARG A 66 -1.26 -13.24 2.22
CA ARG A 66 -1.66 -13.71 0.89
C ARG A 66 -1.20 -15.13 0.57
N THR A 67 -0.24 -15.69 1.32
CA THR A 67 0.39 -16.99 1.00
C THR A 67 0.24 -18.06 2.08
N ASN A 68 -0.22 -17.70 3.29
CA ASN A 68 -0.32 -18.63 4.41
C ASN A 68 -1.65 -18.42 5.17
N GLU A 69 -2.48 -19.47 5.28
CA GLU A 69 -3.80 -19.47 5.97
C GLU A 69 -3.72 -19.28 7.50
N LYS A 70 -2.55 -18.91 8.06
CA LYS A 70 -2.33 -18.73 9.51
C LYS A 70 -1.73 -17.35 9.77
N HIS A 71 -2.62 -16.41 10.09
CA HIS A 71 -2.37 -14.98 10.21
C HIS A 71 -1.58 -14.62 11.48
N SER A 72 -0.67 -13.64 11.37
CA SER A 72 -0.31 -12.79 12.51
C SER A 72 -1.45 -11.78 12.72
N ASP A 73 -1.78 -11.45 13.98
CA ASP A 73 -2.90 -10.56 14.29
C ASP A 73 -2.75 -9.16 13.66
N ALA A 74 -1.51 -8.70 13.50
CA ALA A 74 -1.20 -7.43 12.86
C ALA A 74 -1.61 -7.42 11.37
N ALA A 75 -1.28 -8.48 10.63
CA ALA A 75 -1.61 -8.59 9.22
C ALA A 75 -3.13 -8.70 8.97
N ALA A 76 -3.85 -9.37 9.88
CA ALA A 76 -5.31 -9.45 9.82
C ALA A 76 -5.97 -8.07 9.95
N SER A 77 -5.50 -7.25 10.91
CA SER A 77 -6.05 -5.91 11.14
C SER A 77 -5.83 -4.96 9.94
N TYR A 78 -4.66 -5.03 9.30
CA TYR A 78 -4.34 -4.19 8.14
C TYR A 78 -5.21 -4.53 6.92
N ILE A 79 -5.41 -5.84 6.68
CA ILE A 79 -6.28 -6.32 5.60
C ILE A 79 -7.73 -5.91 5.85
N GLU A 80 -8.23 -6.04 7.08
CA GLU A 80 -9.59 -5.62 7.42
C GLU A 80 -9.81 -4.14 7.11
N VAL A 81 -8.86 -3.26 7.45
CA VAL A 81 -8.91 -1.81 7.15
C VAL A 81 -8.93 -1.55 5.65
N ILE A 82 -8.12 -2.26 4.85
CA ILE A 82 -8.12 -2.13 3.39
C ILE A 82 -9.46 -2.59 2.79
N PHE A 83 -9.97 -3.74 3.22
CA PHE A 83 -11.23 -4.30 2.71
C PHE A 83 -12.48 -3.54 3.15
N SER A 84 -12.45 -2.87 4.31
CA SER A 84 -13.54 -2.02 4.79
C SER A 84 -13.53 -0.65 4.12
N THR A 85 -12.35 -0.07 3.85
CA THR A 85 -12.22 1.18 3.07
C THR A 85 -12.63 1.01 1.61
N SER A 86 -12.56 -0.21 1.07
CA SER A 86 -12.95 -0.54 -0.31
C SER A 86 -14.47 -0.67 -0.50
N ARG A 87 -15.28 -0.64 0.57
CA ARG A 87 -16.74 -0.90 0.53
C ARG A 87 -17.71 0.29 0.40
N PRO A 88 -17.35 1.58 0.25
CA PRO A 88 -18.37 2.63 0.17
C PRO A 88 -18.80 3.03 -1.26
N MET A 89 -18.49 2.28 -2.33
CA MET A 89 -18.85 2.71 -3.70
C MET A 89 -19.85 1.82 -4.46
N GLU A 90 -20.19 0.64 -3.96
CA GLU A 90 -21.22 -0.21 -4.60
C GLU A 90 -22.60 -0.10 -3.96
N ALA A 91 -22.68 0.19 -2.65
CA ALA A 91 -23.95 0.27 -1.93
C ALA A 91 -24.81 1.50 -2.25
N ILE A 92 -24.23 2.56 -2.84
CA ILE A 92 -24.99 3.77 -3.23
C ILE A 92 -25.64 3.61 -4.61
N ARG A 93 -25.09 2.77 -5.50
CA ARG A 93 -25.59 2.61 -6.88
C ARG A 93 -26.88 1.78 -6.96
N THR A 94 -27.05 0.78 -6.09
CA THR A 94 -28.24 -0.08 -6.05
C THR A 94 -29.46 0.61 -5.42
N ARG A 95 -29.28 1.65 -4.59
CA ARG A 95 -30.41 2.43 -4.06
C ARG A 95 -30.95 3.46 -5.06
N ALA A 96 -30.14 3.93 -6.00
CA ALA A 96 -30.55 4.90 -7.01
C ALA A 96 -31.34 4.30 -8.18
N THR A 97 -31.22 2.99 -8.45
CA THR A 97 -31.93 2.33 -9.56
C THR A 97 -33.33 1.82 -9.20
N SER A 98 -33.63 1.62 -7.91
CA SER A 98 -34.96 1.17 -7.47
C SER A 98 -36.00 2.31 -7.39
N ALA A 99 -35.55 3.56 -7.23
CA ALA A 99 -36.47 4.72 -7.10
C ALA A 99 -37.08 5.22 -8.43
N LYS A 100 -36.71 4.65 -9.59
CA LYS A 100 -37.21 5.07 -10.91
C LYS A 100 -38.31 4.18 -11.52
N GLY A 101 -38.73 3.12 -10.82
CA GLY A 101 -39.68 2.13 -11.34
C GLY A 101 -41.16 2.33 -10.99
N SER A 102 -41.53 3.35 -10.20
CA SER A 102 -42.87 3.45 -9.58
C SER A 102 -43.63 4.72 -9.95
N HIS A 103 -43.63 5.10 -11.23
CA HIS A 103 -44.59 6.09 -11.75
C HIS A 103 -44.97 5.74 -13.19
N GLN A 104 -45.97 4.87 -13.34
CA GLN A 104 -46.87 4.86 -14.49
C GLN A 104 -48.08 3.96 -14.18
N HIS A 105 -49.06 4.52 -13.48
CA HIS A 105 -50.45 4.10 -13.60
C HIS A 105 -51.38 5.30 -13.44
N LEU A 106 -52.41 5.34 -14.30
CA LEU A 106 -53.62 6.17 -14.33
C LEU A 106 -53.59 7.50 -15.09
N GLY A 107 -54.42 7.57 -16.13
CA GLY A 107 -54.76 8.81 -16.85
C GLY A 107 -55.57 8.51 -18.11
N GLY A 108 -56.83 8.08 -17.94
CA GLY A 108 -57.77 7.93 -19.05
C GLY A 108 -58.17 9.26 -19.67
N TYR A 109 -58.45 9.26 -20.96
CA TYR A 109 -59.31 10.25 -21.61
C TYR A 109 -60.18 9.57 -22.66
N GLN A 110 -61.47 9.76 -22.45
CA GLN A 110 -62.59 9.51 -23.34
C GLN A 110 -62.92 10.83 -24.03
N GLN A 111 -63.04 10.87 -25.36
CA GLN A 111 -63.86 11.81 -26.15
C GLN A 111 -63.76 11.46 -27.65
N GLU A 112 -64.87 10.99 -28.23
CA GLU A 112 -65.78 11.73 -29.15
C GLU A 112 -65.21 11.92 -30.56
N GLN A 113 -65.59 11.02 -31.49
CA GLN A 113 -66.54 11.26 -32.58
C GLN A 113 -66.86 9.95 -33.31
#